data_AF-A0A1Y3AWX9-F1
#
_entry.id   AF-A0A1Y3AWX9-F1
#
_cell.length_a   1.000
_cell.length_b   1.000
_cell.length_c   1.000
_cell.angle_alpha   90.00
_cell.angle_beta   90.00
_cell.angle_gamma   90.00
#
_symmetry.space_group_name_H-M   'P 1'
#
loop_
_entity.id
_entity.type
_entity.pdbx_description
1 polymer ?
#
loop_
_entity_poly.entity_id
_entity_poly.type
_entity_poly.pdbx_seq_one_letter_code
_entity_poly.pdbx_strand_id
1 'polypeptide(L)'
;MFGEIFQQLNVHFGNDSSQSKNNLHQIYIYSTHDEWLAQFLSAMKVYNNIPPSFGATVMLEVYQHSPNDEPYFKGFYLNATETQHAYPLQFPDCTEPCTLSKFHQSIKDLIIEDPEKLLKHECYIDIKKCL
;
A
#
# COMPACT_ATOMS: atom_id res chain seq x y z
N MET A 1 2.90 8.90 -9.49
CA MET A 1 1.88 8.82 -8.43
C MET A 1 1.57 7.37 -8.00
N PHE A 2 1.31 6.38 -8.87
CA PHE A 2 0.85 5.04 -8.38
C PHE A 2 1.88 4.29 -7.54
N GLY A 3 3.13 4.19 -7.98
CA GLY A 3 4.17 3.54 -7.18
C GLY A 3 4.68 4.35 -5.99
N GLU A 4 4.35 5.64 -5.89
CA GLU A 4 4.80 6.48 -4.77
C GLU A 4 4.16 6.03 -3.45
N ILE A 5 2.91 5.55 -3.46
CA ILE A 5 2.27 5.07 -2.23
C ILE A 5 3.02 3.88 -1.63
N PHE A 6 3.48 2.94 -2.46
CA PHE A 6 4.25 1.79 -1.97
C PHE A 6 5.59 2.19 -1.40
N GLN A 7 6.23 3.23 -1.95
CA GLN A 7 7.43 3.82 -1.36
C GLN A 7 7.12 4.44 0.01
N GLN A 8 6.02 5.20 0.14
CA GLN A 8 5.59 5.79 1.41
C GLN A 8 5.27 4.71 2.45
N LEU A 9 4.55 3.65 2.07
CA LEU A 9 4.26 2.51 2.96
C LEU A 9 5.55 1.82 3.42
N ASN A 10 6.53 1.65 2.52
CA ASN A 10 7.82 1.07 2.86
C ASN A 10 8.60 1.92 3.88
N VAL A 11 8.47 3.25 3.82
CA VAL A 11 9.09 4.16 4.79
C VAL A 11 8.31 4.17 6.11
N HIS A 12 6.99 4.31 6.08
CA HIS A 12 6.16 4.45 7.29
C HIS A 12 6.03 3.16 8.10
N PHE A 13 6.08 2.01 7.44
CA PHE A 13 6.11 0.71 8.12
C PHE A 13 7.53 0.17 8.32
N GLY A 14 8.57 0.87 7.85
CA GLY A 14 9.94 0.44 7.95
C GLY A 14 10.44 0.33 9.40
N ASN A 15 11.21 -0.73 9.66
CA ASN A 15 11.72 -1.11 10.99
C ASN A 15 12.86 -0.22 11.49
N ASP A 16 12.97 1.03 11.02
CA ASP A 16 14.14 1.84 11.23
C ASP A 16 14.13 2.47 12.63
N SER A 17 14.56 1.67 13.61
CA SER A 17 14.97 2.10 14.94
C SER A 17 16.07 3.18 14.94
N SER A 18 16.64 3.49 13.77
CA SER A 18 17.61 4.55 13.52
C SER A 18 16.98 5.81 12.90
N GLN A 19 15.82 5.71 12.22
CA GLN A 19 15.03 6.88 11.78
C GLN A 19 14.00 7.24 12.85
N SER A 20 14.57 7.88 13.86
CA SER A 20 13.93 8.83 14.74
C SER A 20 13.18 8.25 15.95
N LYS A 21 13.75 8.54 17.11
CA LYS A 21 13.01 8.88 18.33
C LYS A 21 11.99 10.05 18.15
N ASN A 22 11.65 10.43 16.91
CA ASN A 22 10.77 11.54 16.52
C ASN A 22 9.77 11.16 15.40
N ASN A 23 9.49 9.87 15.16
CA ASN A 23 8.36 9.46 14.31
C ASN A 23 7.09 9.62 15.16
N LEU A 24 6.62 10.86 15.25
CA LEU A 24 5.57 11.33 16.14
C LEU A 24 4.16 10.83 15.76
N HIS A 25 3.98 10.23 14.58
CA HIS A 25 2.67 9.93 14.02
C HIS A 25 2.40 8.42 14.04
N GLN A 26 1.38 8.03 14.80
CA GLN A 26 0.88 6.65 14.86
C GLN A 26 -0.08 6.33 13.71
N ILE A 27 -0.57 7.34 12.99
CA ILE A 27 -1.59 7.22 11.95
C ILE A 27 -1.23 8.14 10.79
N TYR A 28 -1.33 7.61 9.56
CA TYR A 28 -1.20 8.36 8.31
C TYR A 28 -2.51 8.22 7.53
N ILE A 29 -3.04 9.35 7.04
CA ILE A 29 -4.31 9.39 6.30
C ILE A 29 -4.04 9.98 4.91
N TYR A 30 -4.41 9.24 3.87
CA TYR A 30 -4.30 9.65 2.48
C TYR A 30 -5.71 9.76 1.89
N SER A 31 -6.09 10.98 1.49
CA SER A 31 -7.34 11.20 0.76
C SER A 31 -7.09 11.03 -0.73
N THR A 32 -7.92 10.25 -1.41
CA THR A 32 -7.75 9.92 -2.83
C THR A 32 -9.09 9.63 -3.52
N HIS A 33 -9.04 9.24 -4.79
CA HIS A 33 -10.19 8.87 -5.61
C HIS A 33 -10.40 7.34 -5.64
N ASP A 34 -11.58 6.91 -6.08
CA ASP A 34 -11.95 5.50 -6.19
C ASP A 34 -11.03 4.72 -7.15
N GLU A 35 -10.57 5.32 -8.25
CA GLU A 35 -9.64 4.64 -9.15
C GLU A 35 -8.32 4.28 -8.46
N TRP A 36 -7.89 5.10 -7.50
CA TRP A 36 -6.68 4.82 -6.71
C TRP A 36 -6.84 3.63 -5.79
N LEU A 37 -7.98 3.55 -5.11
CA LEU A 37 -8.29 2.40 -4.25
C LEU A 37 -8.40 1.13 -5.08
N ALA A 38 -9.06 1.18 -6.23
CA ALA A 38 -9.16 0.05 -7.15
C ALA A 38 -7.78 -0.43 -7.64
N GLN A 39 -6.92 0.51 -8.07
CA GLN A 39 -5.55 0.19 -8.49
C GLN A 39 -4.71 -0.39 -7.34
N PHE A 40 -4.80 0.19 -6.14
CA PHE A 40 -4.07 -0.29 -4.96
C PHE A 40 -4.49 -1.73 -4.62
N LEU A 41 -5.79 -1.98 -4.49
CA LEU A 41 -6.33 -3.32 -4.24
C LEU A 41 -5.93 -4.30 -5.34
N SER A 42 -5.86 -3.85 -6.58
CA SER A 42 -5.46 -4.67 -7.74
C SER A 42 -3.99 -5.05 -7.68
N ALA A 43 -3.10 -4.10 -7.41
CA ALA A 43 -1.67 -4.35 -7.22
C ALA A 43 -1.39 -5.29 -6.05
N MET A 44 -2.18 -5.19 -4.98
CA MET A 44 -2.15 -6.09 -3.83
C MET A 44 -2.90 -7.43 -4.07
N LYS A 45 -3.42 -7.65 -5.29
CA LYS A 45 -4.14 -8.86 -5.73
C LYS A 45 -5.37 -9.23 -4.89
N VAL A 46 -6.05 -8.21 -4.34
CA VAL A 46 -7.25 -8.35 -3.49
C VAL A 46 -8.45 -7.57 -4.02
N TYR A 47 -8.36 -7.00 -5.23
CA TYR A 47 -9.48 -6.31 -5.85
C TYR A 47 -10.57 -7.28 -6.31
N ASN A 48 -11.82 -6.96 -5.97
CA ASN A 48 -12.99 -7.79 -6.26
C ASN A 48 -13.69 -7.42 -7.58
N ASN A 49 -13.11 -6.56 -8.41
CA ASN A 49 -13.70 -6.04 -9.66
C ASN A 49 -14.97 -5.20 -9.47
N ILE A 50 -15.23 -4.71 -8.25
CA ILE A 50 -16.33 -3.80 -7.97
C ILE A 50 -15.73 -2.41 -7.68
N PRO A 51 -16.16 -1.36 -8.40
CA PRO A 51 -15.70 0.01 -8.12
C PRO A 51 -15.90 0.38 -6.65
N PRO A 52 -14.89 0.98 -5.98
CA PRO A 52 -15.03 1.44 -4.61
C PRO A 52 -16.17 2.45 -4.47
N SER A 53 -17.00 2.30 -3.43
CA SER A 53 -18.07 3.25 -3.18
C SER A 53 -17.53 4.57 -2.66
N PHE A 54 -18.38 5.60 -2.61
CA PHE A 54 -18.06 6.83 -1.88
C PHE A 54 -17.64 6.55 -0.44
N GLY A 55 -16.53 7.15 -0.03
CA GLY A 55 -15.95 7.01 1.31
C GLY A 55 -15.40 5.62 1.63
N ALA A 56 -15.26 4.73 0.64
CA ALA A 56 -14.54 3.49 0.82
C ALA A 56 -13.11 3.77 1.33
N THR A 57 -12.61 2.92 2.21
CA THR A 57 -11.34 3.13 2.91
C THR A 57 -10.56 1.83 3.00
N VAL A 58 -9.27 1.88 2.66
CA VAL A 58 -8.32 0.80 2.93
C VAL A 58 -7.53 1.16 4.17
N MET A 59 -7.53 0.28 5.16
CA MET A 59 -6.80 0.41 6.40
C MET A 59 -5.67 -0.60 6.43
N LEU A 60 -4.46 -0.14 6.73
CA LEU A 60 -3.27 -0.97 6.82
C LEU A 60 -2.67 -0.79 8.21
N GLU A 61 -2.52 -1.89 8.94
CA GLU A 61 -2.20 -1.88 10.37
C GLU A 61 -1.02 -2.79 10.65
N VAL A 62 -0.07 -2.29 11.44
CA VAL A 62 1.09 -3.04 11.94
C VAL A 62 0.88 -3.29 13.43
N TYR A 63 1.05 -4.54 13.82
CA TYR A 63 0.85 -5.01 15.18
C TYR A 63 2.12 -5.68 15.69
N GLN A 64 2.36 -5.57 17.00
CA GLN A 64 3.44 -6.28 17.67
C GLN A 64 2.95 -6.73 19.04
N HIS A 65 3.07 -8.04 19.33
CA HIS A 65 2.55 -8.59 20.59
C HIS A 65 3.50 -8.31 21.77
N SER A 66 4.80 -8.59 21.59
CA SER A 66 5.86 -8.23 22.53
C SER A 66 7.00 -7.50 21.81
N PRO A 67 7.82 -6.68 22.51
CA PRO A 67 8.93 -5.95 21.89
C PRO A 67 9.97 -6.81 21.16
N ASN A 68 10.03 -8.11 21.49
CA ASN A 68 10.95 -9.08 20.87
C ASN A 68 10.30 -9.88 19.74
N ASP A 69 8.99 -9.74 19.54
CA ASP A 69 8.27 -10.44 18.49
C ASP A 69 8.42 -9.69 17.17
N GLU A 70 8.47 -10.44 16.07
CA GLU A 70 8.39 -9.85 14.73
C GLU A 70 7.02 -9.19 14.54
N PRO A 71 6.95 -7.90 14.16
CA PRO A 71 5.68 -7.26 13.86
C PRO A 71 4.95 -7.97 12.72
N TYR A 72 3.63 -7.96 12.76
CA TYR A 72 2.78 -8.51 11.71
C TYR A 72 1.84 -7.45 11.13
N PHE A 73 1.47 -7.65 9.88
CA PHE A 73 0.70 -6.73 9.05
C PHE A 73 -0.72 -7.28 8.85
N LYS A 74 -1.71 -6.40 8.94
CA LYS A 74 -3.11 -6.69 8.60
C LYS A 74 -3.69 -5.57 7.74
N GLY A 75 -4.47 -5.95 6.74
CA GLY A 75 -5.21 -5.04 5.90
C GLY A 75 -6.71 -5.21 6.08
N PHE A 76 -7.45 -4.11 6.00
CA PHE A 76 -8.91 -4.11 6.02
C PHE A 76 -9.46 -3.20 4.93
N TYR A 77 -10.63 -3.53 4.41
CA TYR A 77 -11.35 -2.74 3.43
C TYR A 77 -12.75 -2.42 3.94
N LEU A 78 -13.01 -1.13 4.16
CA LEU A 78 -14.33 -0.61 4.40
C LEU A 78 -14.93 -0.21 3.05
N ASN A 79 -15.94 -0.96 2.61
CA ASN A 79 -16.50 -0.82 1.25
C ASN A 79 -17.74 0.10 1.18
N ALA A 80 -18.18 0.68 2.30
CA ALA A 80 -19.26 1.66 2.37
C ALA A 80 -19.19 2.38 3.73
N THR A 81 -19.59 3.66 3.76
CA THR A 81 -19.57 4.48 4.99
C THR A 81 -20.72 4.18 5.95
N GLU A 82 -21.77 3.52 5.46
CA GLU A 82 -22.98 3.18 6.21
C GLU A 82 -22.79 1.96 7.11
N THR A 83 -21.72 1.20 6.91
CA THR A 83 -21.37 0.03 7.71
C THR A 83 -20.17 0.31 8.60
N GLN A 84 -20.12 -0.31 9.77
CA GLN A 84 -18.95 -0.32 10.64
C GLN A 84 -18.10 -1.59 10.43
N HIS A 85 -18.51 -2.46 9.51
CA HIS A 85 -17.84 -3.72 9.25
C HIS A 85 -16.78 -3.54 8.15
N ALA A 86 -15.51 -3.58 8.56
CA ALA A 86 -14.38 -3.63 7.65
C ALA A 86 -14.00 -5.08 7.33
N TYR A 87 -13.88 -5.40 6.03
CA TYR A 87 -13.55 -6.75 5.57
C TYR A 87 -12.05 -6.98 5.65
N PRO A 88 -11.57 -8.07 6.29
CA PRO A 88 -10.15 -8.39 6.29
C PRO A 88 -9.67 -8.72 4.89
N LEU A 89 -8.52 -8.15 4.50
CA LEU A 89 -7.86 -8.40 3.23
C LEU A 89 -6.87 -9.56 3.38
N GLN A 90 -6.97 -10.56 2.52
CA GLN A 90 -6.03 -11.68 2.46
C GLN A 90 -5.07 -11.47 1.30
N PHE A 91 -3.85 -11.05 1.59
CA PHE A 91 -2.82 -10.79 0.58
C PHE A 91 -2.21 -12.12 0.08
N PRO A 92 -2.39 -12.51 -1.19
CA PRO A 92 -1.93 -13.81 -1.68
C PRO A 92 -0.41 -14.01 -1.55
N ASP A 93 0.35 -12.94 -1.71
CA ASP A 93 1.82 -12.95 -1.63
C ASP A 93 2.34 -12.77 -0.19
N CYS A 94 1.45 -12.73 0.82
CA CYS A 94 1.81 -12.66 2.23
C CYS A 94 0.94 -13.60 3.09
N THR A 95 1.43 -14.81 3.33
CA THR A 95 0.70 -15.85 4.08
C THR A 95 0.64 -15.58 5.58
N GLU A 96 -0.50 -15.89 6.21
CA GLU A 96 -0.76 -15.71 7.64
C GLU A 96 0.14 -16.59 8.53
N PRO A 97 0.78 -16.05 9.59
CA PRO A 97 0.85 -14.61 9.92
C PRO A 97 1.70 -13.85 8.89
N CYS A 98 1.11 -12.79 8.32
CA CYS A 98 1.80 -11.91 7.38
C CYS A 98 2.77 -11.03 8.19
N THR A 99 4.00 -11.49 8.36
CA THR A 99 5.01 -10.70 9.08
C THR A 99 5.38 -9.46 8.29
N LEU A 100 5.81 -8.41 8.99
CA LEU A 100 6.16 -7.14 8.35
C LEU A 100 7.26 -7.32 7.30
N SER A 101 8.25 -8.18 7.55
CA SER A 101 9.29 -8.51 6.56
C SER A 101 8.73 -9.19 5.30
N LYS A 102 7.77 -10.12 5.45
CA LYS A 102 7.08 -10.73 4.30
C LYS A 102 6.26 -9.70 3.53
N PHE A 103 5.58 -8.79 4.23
CA PHE A 103 4.85 -7.70 3.59
C PHE A 103 5.78 -6.83 2.73
N HIS A 104 6.92 -6.37 3.28
CA HIS A 104 7.91 -5.61 2.51
C HIS A 104 8.40 -6.37 1.27
N GLN A 105 8.61 -7.68 1.41
CA GLN A 105 8.98 -8.51 0.27
C GLN A 105 7.87 -8.57 -0.79
N SER A 106 6.60 -8.66 -0.38
CA SER A 106 5.45 -8.74 -1.30
C SER A 106 5.24 -7.47 -2.13
N ILE A 107 5.58 -6.29 -1.57
CA ILE A 107 5.43 -5.00 -2.28
C ILE A 107 6.70 -4.54 -2.97
N LYS A 108 7.81 -5.29 -2.87
CA LYS A 108 9.13 -4.86 -3.34
C LYS A 108 9.12 -4.42 -4.80
N ASP A 109 8.46 -5.19 -5.66
CA ASP A 109 8.40 -4.93 -7.10
C ASP A 109 7.43 -3.78 -7.46
N LEU A 110 6.63 -3.31 -6.50
CA LEU A 110 5.72 -2.18 -6.65
C LEU A 110 6.37 -0.83 -6.26
N ILE A 111 7.54 -0.88 -5.61
CA ILE A 111 8.28 0.31 -5.20
C ILE A 111 9.07 0.83 -6.40
N ILE A 112 8.84 2.09 -6.77
CA ILE A 112 9.60 2.77 -7.81
C ILE A 112 10.86 3.37 -7.18
N GLU A 113 12.03 2.82 -7.50
CA GLU A 113 13.32 3.34 -7.00
C GLU A 113 13.70 4.68 -7.64
N ASP A 114 13.46 4.84 -8.94
CA ASP A 114 13.80 6.04 -9.70
C ASP A 114 12.61 6.45 -10.60
N PRO A 115 11.77 7.38 -10.10
CA PRO A 115 10.61 7.87 -10.85
C PRO A 115 11.01 8.57 -12.16
N GLU A 116 12.12 9.31 -12.20
CA GLU A 116 12.53 10.03 -13.41
C GLU A 116 12.96 9.07 -14.51
N LYS A 117 13.71 8.03 -14.15
CA LYS A 117 14.13 7.00 -15.10
C LYS A 117 12.94 6.22 -15.61
N LEU A 118 11.99 5.85 -14.74
CA LEU A 118 10.78 5.15 -15.14
C LEU A 118 9.96 5.99 -16.13
N LEU A 119 9.76 7.28 -15.84
CA LEU A 119 9.06 8.21 -16.74
C LEU A 119 9.73 8.30 -18.12
N LYS A 120 11.07 8.37 -18.17
CA LYS A 120 11.82 8.43 -19.43
C LYS A 120 11.73 7.14 -20.24
N HIS A 121 11.58 5.99 -19.60
CA HIS A 121 11.53 4.69 -20.27
C HIS A 121 10.10 4.31 -20.70
N GLU A 122 9.12 4.50 -19.81
CA GLU A 122 7.75 3.99 -19.98
C GLU A 122 6.78 5.05 -20.52
N CYS A 123 6.96 6.33 -20.18
CA CYS A 123 6.04 7.40 -20.55
C CYS A 123 6.54 8.26 -21.72
N TYR A 124 7.76 8.03 -22.22
CA TYR A 124 8.26 8.70 -23.41
C TYR A 124 7.69 8.06 -24.67
N ILE A 125 6.54 8.54 -25.11
CA ILE A 125 6.01 8.24 -26.44
C ILE A 125 6.69 9.17 -27.44
N ASP A 126 7.47 8.62 -28.38
CA ASP A 126 8.03 9.39 -29.48
C ASP A 126 6.91 9.77 -30.46
N ILE A 127 6.35 10.97 -30.27
CA ILE A 127 5.22 11.51 -31.06
C ILE A 127 5.56 11.57 -32.57
N LYS A 128 6.85 11.45 -32.95
CA LYS A 128 7.31 11.49 -34.34
C LYS A 128 6.90 10.31 -35.23
N LYS A 129 6.19 9.30 -34.72
CA LYS A 129 5.62 8.21 -35.54
C LYS A 129 4.15 8.39 -35.91
N CYS A 130 3.50 9.48 -35.50
CA CYS A 130 2.09 9.75 -35.78
C CYS A 130 1.83 10.98 -36.68
N LEU A 131 2.85 11.47 -37.41
CA LEU A 131 2.72 12.49 -38.47
C LEU A 131 3.28 11.97 -39.79
#